data_AF-A0A1Y4SV87-F1
#
_entry.id   AF-A0A1Y4SV87-F1
#
_cell.length_a   1.000
_cell.length_b   1.000
_cell.length_c   1.000
_cell.angle_alpha   90.00
_cell.angle_beta   90.00
_cell.angle_gamma   90.00
#
_symmetry.space_group_name_H-M   'P 1'
#
loop_
_entity.id
_entity.type
_entity.pdbx_description
1 polymer ?
#
loop_
_entity_poly.entity_id
_entity_poly.type
_entity_poly.pdbx_seq_one_letter_code
_entity_poly.pdbx_strand_id
1 'polypeptide(L)'
;MSYFFIFLFTFFIATRKDIIYNNITGVSTIPEYHFLVMIYTIICAIFFAYQTYRHFHYLYHYPLYIPFLIVLATLSMCIGSICPYTNTPTWLSSIHVYASMSASILFILLLQIYTHELSLQFPNVYLQTHWIFHVGLQVLVLLFLVSGAITGMIEILYIFFICLYLYAIDRQMKKVSHMTYSVKQFWNKNH
;
A
#
# COMPACT_ATOMS: atom_id res chain seq x y z
N MET A 1 -3.27 11.91 8.55
CA MET A 1 -1.94 12.29 9.04
C MET A 1 -0.93 11.17 8.82
N SER A 2 -1.15 9.94 9.32
CA SER A 2 -0.23 8.81 9.10
C SER A 2 0.12 8.53 7.63
N TYR A 3 -0.86 8.45 6.74
CA TYR A 3 -0.62 8.24 5.28
C TYR A 3 0.30 9.29 4.66
N PHE A 4 0.14 10.55 5.08
CA PHE A 4 0.96 11.65 4.59
C PHE A 4 2.40 11.53 5.07
N PHE A 5 2.61 11.13 6.33
CA PHE A 5 3.97 10.87 6.84
C PHE A 5 4.65 9.71 6.12
N ILE A 6 3.95 8.61 5.86
CA ILE A 6 4.48 7.50 5.05
C ILE A 6 4.87 8.01 3.66
N PHE A 7 4.00 8.75 2.98
CA PHE A 7 4.36 9.32 1.68
C PHE A 7 5.60 10.24 1.75
N LEU A 8 5.66 11.16 2.71
CA LEU A 8 6.80 12.08 2.86
C LEU A 8 8.11 11.35 3.16
N PHE A 9 8.10 10.35 4.04
CA PHE A 9 9.30 9.58 4.36
C PHE A 9 9.76 8.75 3.16
N THR A 10 8.84 8.13 2.41
CA THR A 10 9.18 7.45 1.15
C THR A 10 9.84 8.42 0.17
N PHE A 11 9.28 9.61 0.00
CA PHE A 11 9.86 10.65 -0.86
C PHE A 11 11.27 11.07 -0.39
N PHE A 12 11.45 11.28 0.91
CA PHE A 12 12.74 11.64 1.51
C PHE A 12 13.81 10.56 1.32
N ILE A 13 13.43 9.28 1.42
CA ILE A 13 14.35 8.14 1.25
C ILE A 13 14.69 7.96 -0.23
N ALA A 14 13.69 7.97 -1.12
CA ALA A 14 13.89 7.76 -2.54
C ALA A 14 14.80 8.84 -3.16
N THR A 15 14.73 10.08 -2.68
CA THR A 15 15.58 11.20 -3.14
C THR A 15 17.04 11.13 -2.68
N ARG A 16 17.42 10.14 -1.86
CA ARG A 16 18.83 9.92 -1.47
C ARG A 16 19.69 9.40 -2.62
N LYS A 17 19.06 8.92 -3.68
CA LYS A 17 19.70 8.50 -4.93
C LYS A 17 18.88 9.06 -6.10
N ASP A 18 19.43 8.99 -7.31
CA ASP A 18 18.71 9.42 -8.50
C ASP A 18 17.41 8.62 -8.67
N ILE A 19 16.27 9.29 -8.54
CA ILE A 19 14.92 8.69 -8.57
C ILE A 19 14.53 8.13 -9.94
N ILE A 20 15.20 8.57 -11.01
CA ILE A 20 14.93 8.14 -12.38
C ILE A 20 15.63 6.81 -12.65
N TYR A 21 16.87 6.66 -12.18
CA TYR A 21 17.71 5.50 -12.51
C TYR A 21 17.83 4.48 -11.37
N ASN A 22 17.49 4.85 -10.14
CA ASN A 22 17.57 3.98 -8.98
C ASN A 22 16.26 3.95 -8.21
N ASN A 23 16.11 2.93 -7.38
CA ASN A 23 14.99 2.74 -6.47
C ASN A 23 15.46 2.79 -5.00
N ILE A 24 14.53 2.67 -4.06
CA ILE A 24 14.76 2.65 -2.61
C ILE A 24 15.65 1.47 -2.22
N THR A 25 15.52 0.34 -2.91
CA THR A 25 16.48 -0.78 -2.77
C THR A 25 17.90 -0.34 -3.16
N GLY A 26 18.05 0.45 -4.21
CA GLY A 26 19.32 1.06 -4.59
C GLY A 26 19.86 2.05 -3.55
N VAL A 27 19.00 2.67 -2.74
CA VAL A 27 19.41 3.52 -1.59
C VAL A 27 19.92 2.64 -0.45
N SER A 28 19.36 1.46 -0.22
CA SER A 28 19.81 0.56 0.86
C SER A 28 21.21 -0.02 0.64
N THR A 29 21.75 0.10 -0.58
CA THR A 29 23.16 -0.24 -0.87
C THR A 29 24.16 0.77 -0.31
N ILE A 30 23.70 1.97 0.05
CA ILE A 30 24.53 3.02 0.66
C ILE A 30 24.60 2.72 2.17
N PRO A 31 25.79 2.47 2.75
CA PRO A 31 25.92 2.01 4.14
C PRO A 31 25.22 2.93 5.16
N GLU A 32 25.28 4.25 4.96
CA GLU A 32 24.69 5.25 5.83
C GLU A 32 23.15 5.17 5.89
N TYR A 33 22.52 4.68 4.82
CA TYR A 33 21.07 4.60 4.70
C TYR A 33 20.51 3.18 4.80
N HIS A 34 21.37 2.15 4.83
CA HIS A 34 20.96 0.75 4.84
C HIS A 34 19.94 0.44 5.95
N PHE A 35 20.31 0.70 7.20
CA PHE A 35 19.42 0.44 8.35
C PHE A 35 18.18 1.32 8.35
N LEU A 36 18.28 2.57 7.87
CA LEU A 36 17.14 3.47 7.74
C LEU A 36 16.11 2.89 6.78
N VAL A 37 16.52 2.46 5.59
CA VAL A 37 15.65 1.87 4.57
C VAL A 37 15.03 0.58 5.09
N MET A 38 15.81 -0.28 5.75
CA MET A 38 15.33 -1.54 6.30
C MET A 38 14.23 -1.31 7.35
N ILE A 39 14.53 -0.50 8.38
CA ILE A 39 13.57 -0.20 9.46
C ILE A 39 12.31 0.44 8.87
N TYR A 40 12.48 1.39 7.96
CA TYR A 40 11.37 2.07 7.32
C TYR A 40 10.47 1.12 6.50
N THR A 41 11.06 0.19 5.77
CA THR A 41 10.32 -0.80 4.98
C THR A 41 9.50 -1.73 5.88
N ILE A 42 10.06 -2.16 7.01
CA ILE A 42 9.33 -2.94 8.03
C ILE A 42 8.17 -2.13 8.62
N ILE A 43 8.39 -0.85 8.96
CA ILE A 43 7.32 0.04 9.44
C ILE A 43 6.21 0.17 8.40
N CYS A 44 6.55 0.36 7.12
CA CYS A 44 5.59 0.42 6.03
C CYS A 44 4.80 -0.89 5.91
N ALA A 45 5.47 -2.04 5.96
CA ALA A 45 4.82 -3.34 5.87
C ALA A 45 3.77 -3.52 6.98
N ILE A 46 4.15 -3.25 8.23
CA ILE A 46 3.25 -3.35 9.39
C ILE A 46 2.11 -2.33 9.29
N PHE A 47 2.42 -1.08 8.91
CA PHE A 47 1.43 -0.03 8.74
C PHE A 47 0.39 -0.40 7.69
N PHE A 48 0.80 -0.81 6.50
CA PHE A 48 -0.11 -1.19 5.43
C PHE A 48 -0.87 -2.47 5.76
N ALA A 49 -0.27 -3.43 6.46
CA ALA A 49 -0.97 -4.61 6.95
C ALA A 49 -2.13 -4.25 7.89
N TYR A 50 -1.84 -3.42 8.89
CA TYR A 50 -2.85 -2.94 9.83
C TYR A 50 -3.97 -2.15 9.12
N GLN A 51 -3.59 -1.23 8.23
CA GLN A 51 -4.56 -0.42 7.51
C GLN A 51 -5.44 -1.28 6.59
N THR A 52 -4.86 -2.17 5.80
CA THR A 52 -5.62 -3.07 4.92
C THR A 52 -6.54 -3.97 5.72
N TYR A 53 -6.07 -4.58 6.81
CA TYR A 53 -6.92 -5.38 7.70
C TYR A 53 -8.11 -4.57 8.23
N ARG A 54 -7.86 -3.35 8.69
CA ARG A 54 -8.92 -2.44 9.17
C ARG A 54 -9.91 -2.08 8.06
N HIS A 55 -9.45 -1.89 6.83
CA HIS A 55 -10.33 -1.56 5.70
C HIS A 55 -11.24 -2.71 5.35
N PHE A 56 -10.72 -3.94 5.32
CA PHE A 56 -11.55 -5.13 5.11
C PHE A 56 -12.62 -5.28 6.19
N HIS A 57 -12.34 -4.90 7.44
CA HIS A 57 -13.34 -4.85 8.53
C HIS A 57 -14.42 -3.77 8.36
N TYR A 58 -14.29 -2.85 7.40
CA TYR A 58 -15.41 -1.97 7.05
C TYR A 58 -16.47 -2.68 6.20
N LEU A 59 -16.12 -3.79 5.55
CA LEU A 59 -17.05 -4.59 4.76
C LEU A 59 -17.89 -5.47 5.69
N TYR A 60 -19.15 -5.71 5.32
CA TYR A 60 -19.99 -6.66 6.04
C TYR A 60 -19.50 -8.09 5.88
N HIS A 61 -18.99 -8.42 4.70
CA HIS A 61 -18.46 -9.74 4.37
C HIS A 61 -17.19 -9.59 3.53
N TYR A 62 -16.22 -10.46 3.73
CA TYR A 62 -15.06 -10.62 2.84
C TYR A 62 -14.51 -12.04 2.96
N PRO A 63 -13.76 -12.54 1.96
CA PRO A 63 -13.28 -13.92 1.98
C PRO A 63 -12.39 -14.25 3.18
N LEU A 64 -12.55 -15.44 3.76
CA LEU A 64 -11.84 -15.87 4.98
C LEU A 64 -10.32 -15.97 4.82
N TYR A 65 -9.82 -16.10 3.58
CA TYR A 65 -8.38 -16.18 3.31
C TYR A 65 -7.66 -14.81 3.35
N ILE A 66 -8.39 -13.69 3.39
CA ILE A 66 -7.81 -12.34 3.31
C ILE A 66 -6.80 -12.05 4.43
N PRO A 67 -7.07 -12.35 5.71
CA PRO A 67 -6.09 -12.11 6.78
C PRO A 67 -4.79 -12.88 6.56
N PHE A 68 -4.87 -14.11 6.04
CA PHE A 68 -3.69 -14.92 5.72
C PHE A 68 -2.85 -14.27 4.62
N LEU A 69 -3.49 -13.75 3.55
CA LEU A 69 -2.78 -13.05 2.48
C LEU A 69 -2.11 -11.76 2.98
N ILE A 70 -2.75 -11.02 3.89
CA ILE A 70 -2.15 -9.83 4.52
C ILE A 70 -0.89 -10.21 5.29
N VAL A 71 -0.96 -11.25 6.12
CA VAL A 71 0.20 -11.75 6.88
C VAL A 71 1.31 -12.22 5.94
N LEU A 72 0.97 -12.97 4.89
CA LEU A 72 1.93 -13.45 3.89
C LEU A 72 2.64 -12.29 3.19
N ALA A 73 1.91 -11.27 2.75
CA ALA A 73 2.48 -10.07 2.12
C ALA A 73 3.44 -9.34 3.08
N THR A 74 3.04 -9.21 4.34
CA THR A 74 3.83 -8.54 5.39
C THR A 74 5.13 -9.29 5.65
N LEU A 75 5.05 -10.61 5.87
CA LEU A 75 6.23 -11.44 6.10
C LEU A 75 7.18 -11.43 4.89
N SER A 76 6.63 -11.53 3.68
CA SER A 76 7.43 -11.45 2.46
C SER A 76 8.15 -10.10 2.34
N MET A 77 7.49 -8.98 2.64
CA MET A 77 8.13 -7.66 2.64
C MET A 77 9.22 -7.55 3.72
N CYS A 78 8.96 -8.04 4.94
CA CYS A 78 9.95 -8.03 6.02
C CYS A 78 11.18 -8.90 5.68
N ILE A 79 10.97 -10.10 5.13
CA ILE A 79 12.06 -10.98 4.66
C ILE A 79 12.87 -10.25 3.59
N GLY A 80 12.19 -9.69 2.58
CA GLY A 80 12.82 -8.91 1.54
C GLY A 80 13.69 -7.80 2.12
N SER A 81 13.15 -7.01 3.05
CA SER A 81 13.85 -5.89 3.68
C SER A 81 15.09 -6.28 4.49
N ILE A 82 15.13 -7.47 5.10
CA ILE A 82 16.25 -7.93 5.93
C ILE A 82 17.35 -8.55 5.06
N CYS A 83 16.99 -9.15 3.92
CA CYS A 83 17.95 -9.72 3.00
C CYS A 83 18.79 -8.61 2.34
N PRO A 84 20.13 -8.67 2.41
CA PRO A 84 20.98 -7.65 1.81
C PRO A 84 20.86 -7.70 0.28
N TYR A 85 20.67 -6.53 -0.32
CA TYR A 85 20.68 -6.36 -1.77
C TYR A 85 22.06 -5.97 -2.27
N THR A 86 22.50 -6.64 -3.33
CA THR A 86 23.73 -6.32 -4.06
C THR A 86 23.44 -6.31 -5.56
N ASN A 87 24.15 -5.47 -6.32
CA ASN A 87 24.05 -5.45 -7.78
C ASN A 87 24.54 -6.75 -8.43
N THR A 88 25.27 -7.58 -7.69
CA THR A 88 25.64 -8.94 -8.09
C THR A 88 24.53 -9.94 -7.76
N PRO A 89 24.22 -10.89 -8.65
CA PRO A 89 23.15 -11.87 -8.45
C PRO A 89 23.58 -12.94 -7.44
N THR A 90 23.62 -12.57 -6.17
CA THR A 90 23.77 -13.50 -5.07
C THR A 90 22.42 -14.13 -4.73
N TRP A 91 22.44 -15.27 -4.05
CA TRP A 91 21.20 -15.92 -3.61
C TRP A 91 20.40 -15.02 -2.65
N LEU A 92 21.07 -14.27 -1.76
CA LEU A 92 20.44 -13.31 -0.85
C LEU A 92 19.81 -12.12 -1.60
N SER A 93 20.52 -11.57 -2.60
CA SER A 93 19.99 -10.50 -3.44
C SER A 93 18.77 -10.96 -4.24
N SER A 94 18.79 -12.21 -4.72
CA SER A 94 17.62 -12.82 -5.38
C SER A 94 16.42 -12.94 -4.43
N ILE A 95 16.63 -13.39 -3.18
CA ILE A 95 15.56 -13.46 -2.17
C ILE A 95 14.99 -12.06 -1.89
N HIS A 96 15.84 -11.05 -1.71
CA HIS A 96 15.41 -9.66 -1.53
C HIS A 96 14.45 -9.22 -2.64
N VAL A 97 14.84 -9.42 -3.90
CA VAL A 97 14.06 -9.01 -5.08
C VAL A 97 12.73 -9.76 -5.15
N TYR A 98 12.75 -11.10 -5.09
CA TYR A 98 11.52 -11.88 -5.22
C TYR A 98 10.57 -11.63 -4.05
N ALA A 99 11.08 -11.54 -2.82
CA ALA A 99 10.25 -11.32 -1.64
C ALA A 99 9.60 -9.92 -1.63
N SER A 100 10.34 -8.86 -1.99
CA SER A 100 9.81 -7.50 -2.06
C SER A 100 8.83 -7.29 -3.23
N MET A 101 9.13 -7.86 -4.41
CA MET A 101 8.24 -7.79 -5.57
C MET A 101 6.94 -8.57 -5.34
N SER A 102 7.03 -9.81 -4.85
CA SER A 102 5.85 -10.63 -4.58
C SER A 102 4.95 -10.02 -3.50
N ALA A 103 5.52 -9.41 -2.46
CA ALA A 103 4.76 -8.67 -1.45
C ALA A 103 3.99 -7.49 -2.07
N SER A 104 4.63 -6.72 -2.96
CA SER A 104 4.00 -5.57 -3.62
C SER A 104 2.86 -6.01 -4.55
N ILE A 105 3.07 -7.06 -5.34
CA ILE A 105 2.03 -7.64 -6.21
C ILE A 105 0.86 -8.16 -5.36
N LEU A 106 1.15 -8.90 -4.29
CA LEU A 106 0.12 -9.44 -3.40
C LEU A 106 -0.69 -8.33 -2.73
N PHE A 107 -0.05 -7.21 -2.40
CA PHE A 107 -0.74 -6.04 -1.86
C PHE A 107 -1.67 -5.36 -2.88
N ILE A 108 -1.24 -5.24 -4.15
CA ILE A 108 -2.11 -4.76 -5.24
C ILE A 108 -3.33 -5.68 -5.40
N LEU A 109 -3.14 -7.00 -5.36
CA LEU A 109 -4.23 -7.97 -5.45
C LEU A 109 -5.21 -7.82 -4.27
N LEU A 110 -4.72 -7.65 -3.05
CA LEU A 110 -5.55 -7.36 -1.88
C LEU A 110 -6.40 -6.10 -2.07
N LEU A 111 -5.80 -5.01 -2.58
CA LEU A 111 -6.54 -3.79 -2.87
C LEU A 111 -7.58 -3.97 -3.99
N GLN A 112 -7.28 -4.76 -5.02
CA GLN A 112 -8.24 -5.08 -6.08
C GLN A 112 -9.43 -5.88 -5.52
N ILE A 113 -9.19 -6.89 -4.69
CA ILE A 113 -10.27 -7.65 -4.02
C ILE A 113 -11.11 -6.72 -3.15
N TYR A 114 -10.46 -5.87 -2.33
CA TYR A 114 -11.17 -4.90 -1.50
C TYR A 114 -12.06 -3.97 -2.34
N THR A 115 -11.52 -3.46 -3.45
CA THR A 115 -12.22 -2.55 -4.37
C THR A 115 -13.44 -3.23 -5.02
N HIS A 116 -13.31 -4.51 -5.35
CA HIS A 116 -14.42 -5.31 -5.85
C HIS A 116 -15.51 -5.49 -4.79
N GLU A 117 -15.16 -5.91 -3.58
CA GLU A 117 -16.13 -6.06 -2.48
C GLU A 117 -16.82 -4.73 -2.12
N LEU A 118 -16.07 -3.63 -2.15
CA LEU A 118 -16.61 -2.29 -1.95
C LEU A 118 -17.67 -1.93 -3.00
N SER A 119 -17.50 -2.35 -4.25
CA SER A 119 -18.47 -2.11 -5.33
C SER A 119 -19.80 -2.82 -5.07
N LEU A 120 -19.76 -4.01 -4.47
CA LEU A 120 -20.94 -4.82 -4.17
C LEU A 120 -21.68 -4.31 -2.92
N GLN A 121 -20.95 -3.91 -1.89
CA GLN A 121 -21.52 -3.61 -0.57
C GLN A 121 -21.75 -2.12 -0.34
N PHE A 122 -20.90 -1.25 -0.91
CA PHE A 122 -20.97 0.21 -0.76
C PHE A 122 -20.78 0.93 -2.10
N PRO A 123 -21.70 0.75 -3.08
CA PRO A 123 -21.54 1.27 -4.44
C PRO A 123 -21.34 2.79 -4.50
N ASN A 124 -21.98 3.56 -3.60
CA ASN A 124 -21.78 5.01 -3.53
C ASN A 124 -20.34 5.40 -3.11
N VAL A 125 -19.73 4.64 -2.20
CA VAL A 125 -18.33 4.87 -1.78
C VAL A 125 -17.39 4.43 -2.90
N TYR A 126 -17.66 3.29 -3.53
CA TYR A 126 -16.92 2.80 -4.68
C TYR A 126 -16.86 3.83 -5.81
N LEU A 127 -18.01 4.36 -6.26
CA LEU A 127 -18.06 5.35 -7.36
C LEU A 127 -17.18 6.58 -7.09
N GLN A 128 -17.05 6.99 -5.83
CA GLN A 128 -16.25 8.16 -5.46
C GLN A 128 -14.74 7.89 -5.35
N THR A 129 -14.33 6.62 -5.20
CA THR A 129 -12.95 6.27 -4.80
C THR A 129 -12.21 5.34 -5.76
N HIS A 130 -12.92 4.46 -6.48
CA HIS A 130 -12.32 3.41 -7.32
C HIS A 130 -11.36 3.96 -8.40
N TRP A 131 -11.68 5.12 -8.97
CA TRP A 131 -10.87 5.74 -10.02
C TRP A 131 -9.45 6.02 -9.55
N ILE A 132 -9.24 6.35 -8.26
CA ILE A 132 -7.89 6.60 -7.71
C ILE A 132 -7.02 5.35 -7.86
N PHE A 133 -7.58 4.19 -7.52
CA PHE A 133 -6.87 2.93 -7.61
C PHE A 133 -6.63 2.51 -9.06
N HIS A 134 -7.65 2.57 -9.92
CA HIS A 134 -7.50 2.14 -11.32
C HIS A 134 -6.60 3.07 -12.14
N VAL A 135 -6.74 4.39 -12.00
CA VAL A 135 -5.85 5.36 -12.65
C VAL A 135 -4.43 5.21 -12.11
N GLY A 136 -4.28 5.07 -10.79
CA GLY A 136 -2.97 4.84 -10.18
C GLY A 136 -2.27 3.59 -10.74
N LEU A 137 -2.99 2.46 -10.80
CA LEU A 137 -2.48 1.22 -11.38
C LEU A 137 -2.06 1.41 -12.85
N GLN A 138 -2.88 2.06 -13.67
CA GLN A 138 -2.56 2.31 -15.09
C GLN A 138 -1.32 3.17 -15.26
N VAL A 139 -1.19 4.25 -14.47
CA VAL A 139 0.00 5.12 -14.48
C VAL A 139 1.24 4.33 -14.08
N LEU A 140 1.16 3.49 -13.06
CA LEU A 140 2.29 2.67 -12.61
C LEU A 140 2.72 1.66 -13.66
N VAL A 141 1.76 0.97 -14.30
CA VAL A 141 2.04 0.02 -15.39
C VAL A 141 2.68 0.73 -16.57
N LEU A 142 2.15 1.89 -16.98
CA LEU A 142 2.73 2.67 -18.07
C LEU A 142 4.16 3.10 -17.77
N LEU A 143 4.43 3.62 -16.57
CA LEU A 143 5.77 4.03 -16.17
C LEU A 143 6.73 2.84 -16.12
N PHE A 144 6.28 1.69 -15.63
CA PHE A 144 7.09 0.47 -15.64
C PHE A 144 7.43 0.03 -17.07
N LEU A 145 6.47 0.06 -17.99
CA LEU A 145 6.71 -0.28 -19.40
C LEU A 145 7.68 0.70 -20.10
N VAL A 146 7.58 1.99 -19.81
CA VAL A 146 8.44 3.03 -20.42
C VAL A 146 9.86 2.99 -19.85
N SER A 147 10.01 2.81 -18.54
CA SER A 147 11.32 2.78 -17.88
C SER A 147 12.04 1.45 -17.99
N GLY A 148 11.31 0.35 -18.21
CA GLY A 148 11.85 -1.01 -18.27
C GLY A 148 12.37 -1.54 -16.93
N ALA A 149 12.20 -0.79 -15.84
CA ALA A 149 12.67 -1.15 -14.49
C ALA A 149 11.81 -0.49 -13.41
N ILE A 150 11.84 -1.01 -12.18
CA ILE A 150 11.20 -0.36 -11.03
C ILE A 150 12.14 0.74 -10.54
N THR A 151 11.77 2.00 -10.77
CA THR A 151 12.52 3.20 -10.37
C THR A 151 11.96 3.80 -9.08
N GLY A 152 12.72 4.69 -8.45
CA GLY A 152 12.31 5.40 -7.23
C GLY A 152 11.10 6.29 -7.49
N MET A 153 10.96 6.86 -8.69
CA MET A 153 9.74 7.57 -9.10
C MET A 153 8.51 6.66 -9.08
N ILE A 154 8.64 5.42 -9.58
CA ILE A 154 7.54 4.44 -9.56
C ILE A 154 7.18 4.08 -8.11
N GLU A 155 8.17 3.85 -7.24
CA GLU A 155 7.92 3.53 -5.82
C GLU A 155 7.27 4.70 -5.05
N ILE A 156 7.69 5.94 -5.30
CA ILE A 156 7.06 7.13 -4.72
C ILE A 156 5.59 7.21 -5.16
N LEU A 157 5.31 7.07 -6.46
CA LEU A 157 3.96 7.13 -6.99
C LEU A 157 3.10 5.95 -6.50
N TYR A 158 3.69 4.77 -6.37
CA TYR A 158 3.03 3.59 -5.82
C TYR A 158 2.53 3.84 -4.40
N ILE A 159 3.42 4.31 -3.52
CA ILE A 159 3.05 4.66 -2.15
C ILE A 159 2.04 5.82 -2.12
N PHE A 160 2.21 6.83 -2.98
CA PHE A 160 1.28 7.95 -3.09
C PHE A 160 -0.15 7.49 -3.42
N PHE A 161 -0.34 6.72 -4.49
CA PHE A 161 -1.66 6.26 -4.93
C PHE A 161 -2.32 5.36 -3.88
N ILE A 162 -1.56 4.45 -3.26
CA ILE A 162 -2.08 3.60 -2.18
C ILE A 162 -2.52 4.43 -0.98
N CYS A 163 -1.66 5.35 -0.51
CA CYS A 163 -1.98 6.21 0.62
C CYS A 163 -3.20 7.09 0.34
N LEU A 164 -3.29 7.65 -0.86
CA LEU A 164 -4.42 8.47 -1.30
C LEU A 164 -5.70 7.64 -1.36
N TYR A 165 -5.63 6.42 -1.91
CA TYR A 165 -6.79 5.53 -2.02
C TYR A 165 -7.34 5.14 -0.64
N LEU A 166 -6.49 4.63 0.24
CA LEU A 166 -6.87 4.25 1.61
C LEU A 166 -7.41 5.46 2.41
N TYR A 167 -6.77 6.62 2.27
CA TYR A 167 -7.27 7.85 2.88
C TYR A 167 -8.66 8.25 2.38
N ALA A 168 -8.90 8.15 1.08
CA ALA A 168 -10.19 8.47 0.48
C ALA A 168 -11.29 7.54 1.01
N ILE A 169 -11.01 6.23 1.11
CA ILE A 169 -11.93 5.24 1.69
C ILE A 169 -12.24 5.58 3.15
N ASP A 170 -11.22 5.77 4.00
CA ASP A 170 -11.41 6.16 5.41
C ASP A 170 -12.31 7.38 5.55
N ARG A 171 -12.12 8.39 4.69
CA ARG A 171 -12.92 9.61 4.71
C ARG A 171 -14.38 9.34 4.38
N GLN A 172 -14.67 8.47 3.42
CA GLN A 172 -16.05 8.16 3.04
C GLN A 172 -16.72 7.23 4.06
N MET A 173 -16.03 6.20 4.55
CA MET A 173 -16.60 5.28 5.55
C MET A 173 -16.93 5.97 6.87
N LYS A 174 -16.16 6.98 7.28
CA LYS A 174 -16.52 7.85 8.42
C LYS A 174 -17.82 8.62 8.20
N LYS A 175 -18.10 9.10 7.00
CA LYS A 175 -19.37 9.78 6.71
C LYS A 175 -20.55 8.80 6.79
N VAL A 176 -20.37 7.59 6.27
CA VAL A 176 -21.38 6.53 6.33
C VAL A 176 -21.72 6.23 7.79
N SER A 177 -20.71 6.00 8.65
CA SER A 177 -20.98 5.70 10.07
C SER A 177 -21.70 6.84 10.79
N HIS A 178 -21.29 8.10 10.60
CA HIS A 178 -21.97 9.25 11.19
C HIS A 178 -23.44 9.38 10.75
N MET A 179 -23.75 9.08 9.48
CA MET A 179 -25.12 9.11 8.97
C MET A 179 -26.00 8.04 9.64
N THR A 180 -25.48 6.82 9.83
CA THR A 180 -26.20 5.74 10.51
C THR A 180 -26.51 6.06 11.98
N TYR A 181 -25.58 6.72 12.69
CA TYR A 181 -25.82 7.18 14.06
C TYR A 181 -26.86 8.31 14.15
N SER A 182 -26.79 9.29 13.24
CA SER A 182 -27.76 10.40 13.19
C SER A 182 -29.19 9.92 12.95
N VAL A 183 -29.37 8.94 12.06
CA VAL A 183 -30.68 8.35 11.78
C VAL A 183 -31.20 7.62 13.02
N LYS A 184 -30.39 6.79 13.68
CA LYS A 184 -30.79 6.10 14.92
C LYS A 184 -31.18 7.08 16.04
N GLN A 185 -30.47 8.19 16.21
CA GLN A 185 -30.81 9.21 17.21
C GLN A 185 -32.11 9.95 16.88
N PHE A 186 -32.39 10.19 15.59
CA PHE A 186 -33.65 10.78 15.16
C PHE A 186 -34.86 9.88 15.49
N TRP A 187 -34.75 8.58 15.21
CA TRP A 187 -35.81 7.63 15.54
C TRP A 187 -36.02 7.44 17.05
N ASN A 188 -34.95 7.44 17.85
CA ASN A 188 -35.05 7.36 19.32
C ASN A 188 -35.58 8.64 19.99
N LYS A 189 -35.66 9.78 19.29
CA LYS A 189 -36.26 11.02 19.83
C LYS A 189 -37.74 11.17 19.49
N ASN A 190 -38.24 10.38 18.55
CA ASN A 190 -39.61 10.46 18.05
C ASN A 190 -40.50 9.31 18.57
N HIS A 191 -40.00 8.54 19.54
CA HIS A 191 -40.72 7.54 20.33
C HIS A 191 -40.52 7.85 21.81
#